data_AF-A0A8J7QPZ0-F1
#
_entry.id   AF-A0A8J7QPZ0-F1
#
_cell.length_a   1.000
_cell.length_b   1.000
_cell.length_c   1.000
_cell.angle_alpha   90.00
_cell.angle_beta   90.00
_cell.angle_gamma   90.00
#
_symmetry.space_group_name_H-M   'P 1'
#
loop_
_entity.id
_entity.type
_entity.pdbx_description
1 polymer ?
#
loop_
_entity_poly.entity_id
_entity_poly.type
_entity_poly.pdbx_seq_one_letter_code
_entity_poly.pdbx_strand_id
1 'polypeptide(L)'
;MSYIHVIYLHLFLIIGLLLPAALFSYLVKRNRLGQLQRVFRRFNDSDPPDLQILVAWIKEKRGEGRLIEVIDYLRTIERDDLAVALYQAFPFDTFHHRHVRLFAARAYLDQREAAPCLKLCERLRAAFPKDDSVLELQIEAFLTFGPRESARELLLPRLRKKYEGTVFARQRACLHAADGELEEAVIILRKVVSKDNTLFQNTFAQPNKRFIAAQLEKSRALLAQFEAEIAQAAEAAS
;
A
#
# COMPACT_ATOMS: atom_id res chain seq x y z
N MET A 1 -8.96 -10.67 -49.02
CA MET A 1 -8.97 -11.32 -47.68
C MET A 1 -9.85 -10.50 -46.75
N SER A 2 -10.86 -11.12 -46.13
CA SER A 2 -11.84 -10.41 -45.29
C SER A 2 -11.21 -9.96 -43.97
N TYR A 3 -11.45 -8.70 -43.59
CA TYR A 3 -10.99 -8.04 -42.35
C TYR A 3 -11.21 -8.90 -41.09
N ILE A 4 -12.24 -9.74 -41.12
CA ILE A 4 -12.60 -10.69 -40.06
C ILE A 4 -11.49 -11.73 -39.82
N HIS A 5 -10.86 -12.25 -40.86
CA HIS A 5 -9.80 -13.26 -40.72
C HIS A 5 -8.53 -12.71 -40.05
N VAL A 6 -8.22 -11.43 -40.28
CA VAL A 6 -7.06 -10.76 -39.66
C VAL A 6 -7.31 -10.53 -38.17
N ILE A 7 -8.54 -10.17 -37.78
CA ILE A 7 -8.93 -10.01 -36.37
C ILE A 7 -8.84 -11.35 -35.63
N TYR A 8 -9.35 -12.44 -36.22
CA TYR A 8 -9.26 -13.77 -35.60
C TYR A 8 -7.81 -14.25 -35.45
N LEU A 9 -6.95 -13.99 -36.44
CA LEU A 9 -5.53 -14.34 -36.36
C LEU A 9 -4.82 -13.57 -35.23
N HIS A 10 -5.11 -12.28 -35.08
CA HIS A 10 -4.56 -11.48 -33.98
C HIS A 10 -5.12 -11.88 -32.61
N LEU A 11 -6.41 -12.17 -32.50
CA LEU A 11 -7.01 -12.67 -31.25
C LEU A 11 -6.38 -14.03 -30.86
N PHE A 12 -6.18 -14.91 -31.84
CA PHE A 12 -5.58 -16.23 -31.61
C PHE A 12 -4.11 -16.13 -31.19
N LEU A 13 -3.34 -15.20 -31.77
CA LEU A 13 -1.96 -14.92 -31.34
C LEU A 13 -1.91 -14.30 -29.94
N ILE A 14 -2.78 -13.35 -29.63
CA ILE A 14 -2.84 -12.69 -28.32
C ILE A 14 -3.25 -13.69 -27.23
N ILE A 15 -4.30 -14.49 -27.46
CA ILE A 15 -4.74 -15.53 -26.52
C ILE A 15 -3.70 -16.65 -26.43
N GLY A 16 -3.14 -17.08 -27.56
CA GLY A 16 -2.12 -18.12 -27.64
C GLY A 16 -0.79 -17.76 -26.98
N LEU A 17 -0.47 -16.48 -26.80
CA LEU A 17 0.74 -16.03 -26.10
C LEU A 17 0.47 -15.59 -24.65
N LEU A 18 -0.65 -14.90 -24.39
CA LEU A 18 -0.95 -14.38 -23.05
C LEU A 18 -1.49 -15.45 -22.10
N LEU A 19 -2.30 -16.39 -22.59
CA LEU A 19 -2.88 -17.43 -21.74
C LEU A 19 -1.80 -18.39 -21.20
N PRO A 20 -0.83 -18.85 -22.02
CA PRO A 20 0.28 -19.65 -21.53
C PRO A 20 1.23 -18.88 -20.62
N ALA A 21 1.46 -17.58 -20.86
CA ALA A 21 2.29 -16.75 -19.98
C ALA A 21 1.63 -16.53 -18.61
N ALA A 22 0.31 -16.29 -18.58
CA ALA A 22 -0.46 -16.17 -17.35
C ALA A 22 -0.54 -17.51 -16.60
N LEU A 23 -0.74 -18.62 -17.31
CA LEU A 23 -0.74 -19.96 -16.73
C LEU A 23 0.65 -20.36 -16.21
N PHE A 24 1.71 -20.05 -16.94
CA PHE A 24 3.08 -20.28 -16.51
C PHE A 24 3.41 -19.45 -15.27
N SER A 25 3.05 -18.15 -15.26
CA SER A 25 3.17 -17.29 -14.08
C SER A 25 2.40 -17.84 -12.88
N TYR A 26 1.17 -18.32 -13.10
CA TYR A 26 0.35 -18.95 -12.07
C TYR A 26 0.98 -20.24 -11.54
N LEU A 27 1.49 -21.12 -12.41
CA LEU A 27 2.14 -22.37 -12.03
C LEU A 27 3.45 -22.13 -11.30
N VAL A 28 4.27 -21.17 -11.76
CA VAL A 28 5.50 -20.75 -11.09
C VAL A 28 5.17 -20.20 -9.71
N LYS A 29 4.17 -19.31 -9.58
CA LYS A 29 3.73 -18.76 -8.30
C LYS A 29 3.23 -19.85 -7.36
N ARG A 30 2.40 -20.79 -7.85
CA ARG A 30 1.89 -21.92 -7.06
C ARG A 30 3.00 -22.85 -6.59
N ASN A 31 3.97 -23.16 -7.45
CA ASN A 31 5.09 -24.03 -7.10
C ASN A 31 6.03 -23.36 -6.07
N ARG A 32 6.26 -22.04 -6.21
CA ARG A 32 7.00 -21.23 -5.23
C ARG A 32 6.29 -21.15 -3.88
N LEU A 33 4.96 -20.93 -3.87
CA LEU A 33 4.15 -20.97 -2.66
C LEU A 33 4.21 -22.35 -1.99
N GLY A 34 4.22 -23.45 -2.75
CA GLY A 34 4.39 -24.81 -2.22
C GLY A 34 5.81 -25.08 -1.67
N GLN A 35 6.84 -24.39 -2.16
CA GLN A 35 8.18 -24.42 -1.55
C GLN A 35 8.19 -23.65 -0.23
N LEU A 36 7.65 -22.44 -0.20
CA LEU A 36 7.53 -21.63 1.01
C LEU A 36 6.69 -22.34 2.06
N GLN A 37 5.54 -22.91 1.71
CA GLN A 37 4.71 -23.71 2.63
C GLN A 37 5.47 -24.90 3.22
N ARG A 38 6.35 -25.56 2.46
CA ARG A 38 7.20 -26.64 2.99
C ARG A 38 8.28 -26.13 3.92
N VAL A 39 8.88 -24.98 3.60
CA VAL A 39 9.85 -24.29 4.45
C VAL A 39 9.18 -23.85 5.75
N PHE A 40 8.03 -23.18 5.67
CA PHE A 40 7.23 -22.77 6.82
C PHE A 40 6.69 -23.96 7.60
N ARG A 41 6.23 -25.06 6.99
CA ARG A 41 5.86 -26.28 7.73
C ARG A 41 7.01 -26.85 8.56
N ARG A 42 8.25 -26.85 8.03
CA ARG A 42 9.43 -27.23 8.82
C ARG A 42 9.69 -26.30 10.01
N PHE A 43 9.20 -25.06 9.92
CA PHE A 43 9.29 -24.09 11.00
C PHE A 43 8.05 -24.07 11.92
N ASN A 44 6.90 -24.58 11.45
CA ASN A 44 5.60 -24.52 12.14
C ASN A 44 5.44 -25.61 13.20
N ASP A 45 6.34 -26.61 13.24
CA ASP A 45 6.45 -27.56 14.36
C ASP A 45 7.10 -26.90 15.59
N SER A 46 7.52 -25.64 15.47
CA SER A 46 8.01 -24.75 16.52
C SER A 46 7.21 -23.45 16.46
N ASP A 47 6.32 -23.24 17.41
CA ASP A 47 5.47 -22.05 17.48
C ASP A 47 6.24 -20.91 18.16
N PRO A 48 6.44 -19.71 17.55
CA PRO A 48 6.51 -19.38 16.12
C PRO A 48 7.92 -19.66 15.54
N PRO A 49 8.10 -19.66 14.20
CA PRO A 49 9.43 -19.71 13.58
C PRO A 49 10.31 -18.63 14.18
N ASP A 50 11.42 -19.00 14.80
CA ASP A 50 12.41 -18.03 15.27
C ASP A 50 12.73 -17.11 14.09
N LEU A 51 12.33 -15.83 14.21
CA LEU A 51 12.59 -14.79 13.21
C LEU A 51 14.06 -14.82 12.76
N GLN A 52 14.95 -15.16 13.68
CA GLN A 52 16.37 -15.35 13.45
C GLN A 52 16.69 -16.44 12.42
N ILE A 53 15.99 -17.58 12.44
CA ILE A 53 16.17 -18.67 11.48
C ILE A 53 15.67 -18.26 10.10
N LEU A 54 14.52 -17.58 10.05
CA LEU A 54 13.98 -17.06 8.78
C LEU A 54 14.91 -16.01 8.17
N VAL A 55 15.45 -15.10 8.99
CA VAL A 55 16.44 -14.10 8.60
C VAL A 55 17.73 -14.77 8.13
N ALA A 56 18.24 -15.77 8.86
CA ALA A 56 19.44 -16.51 8.49
C ALA A 56 19.27 -17.24 7.15
N TRP A 57 18.13 -17.89 6.93
CA TRP A 57 17.81 -18.57 5.67
C TRP A 57 17.76 -17.59 4.48
N ILE A 58 17.12 -16.43 4.65
CA ILE A 58 17.07 -15.41 3.60
C ILE A 58 18.47 -14.85 3.31
N LYS A 59 19.30 -14.62 4.34
CA LYS A 59 20.70 -14.18 4.19
C LYS A 59 21.55 -15.22 3.46
N GLU A 60 21.41 -16.49 3.83
CA GLU A 60 22.16 -17.62 3.25
C GLU A 60 21.81 -17.83 1.77
N LYS A 61 20.52 -17.70 1.42
CA LYS A 61 20.05 -17.87 0.04
C LYS A 61 20.20 -16.61 -0.83
N ARG A 62 20.87 -15.56 -0.34
CA ARG A 62 21.30 -14.33 -1.05
C ARG A 62 20.36 -13.86 -2.16
N GLY A 63 19.09 -13.65 -1.85
CA GLY A 63 18.16 -13.13 -2.83
C GLY A 63 17.26 -12.09 -2.20
N GLU A 64 17.40 -10.83 -2.61
CA GLU A 64 16.38 -9.81 -2.32
C GLU A 64 14.99 -10.29 -2.78
N GLY A 65 14.94 -11.07 -3.87
CA GLY A 65 13.74 -11.74 -4.36
C GLY A 65 13.16 -12.78 -3.39
N ARG A 66 13.98 -13.43 -2.55
CA ARG A 66 13.49 -14.35 -1.51
C ARG A 66 12.84 -13.60 -0.35
N LEU A 67 13.40 -12.46 0.04
CA LEU A 67 12.76 -11.61 1.05
C LEU A 67 11.36 -11.20 0.58
N ILE A 68 11.24 -10.68 -0.65
CA ILE A 68 9.93 -10.31 -1.23
C ILE A 68 8.96 -11.50 -1.23
N GLU A 69 9.41 -12.66 -1.71
CA GLU A 69 8.58 -13.86 -1.78
C GLU A 69 8.07 -14.30 -0.40
N VAL A 70 8.95 -14.27 0.62
CA VAL A 70 8.59 -14.63 1.99
C VAL A 70 7.57 -13.63 2.55
N ILE A 71 7.80 -12.34 2.39
CA ILE A 71 6.86 -11.31 2.83
C ILE A 71 5.52 -11.48 2.12
N ASP A 72 5.50 -11.60 0.79
CA ASP A 72 4.26 -11.77 0.04
C ASP A 72 3.48 -13.01 0.49
N TYR A 73 4.20 -14.07 0.84
CA TYR A 73 3.59 -15.26 1.44
C TYR A 73 3.03 -14.98 2.84
N LEU A 74 3.80 -14.35 3.73
CA LEU A 74 3.36 -13.99 5.08
C LEU A 74 2.09 -13.14 5.05
N ARG A 75 2.01 -12.18 4.13
CA ARG A 75 0.80 -11.37 3.89
C ARG A 75 -0.38 -12.18 3.36
N THR A 76 -0.11 -13.18 2.52
CA THR A 76 -1.15 -14.08 2.00
C THR A 76 -1.77 -14.93 3.11
N ILE A 77 -1.01 -15.21 4.18
CA ILE A 77 -1.46 -15.94 5.36
C ILE A 77 -1.77 -15.01 6.55
N GLU A 78 -1.92 -13.70 6.31
CA GLU A 78 -2.30 -12.70 7.30
C GLU A 78 -1.35 -12.60 8.52
N ARG A 79 -0.08 -12.93 8.32
CA ARG A 79 1.02 -12.78 9.29
C ARG A 79 1.80 -11.49 9.05
N ASP A 80 1.07 -10.37 9.09
CA ASP A 80 1.65 -9.04 8.87
C ASP A 80 2.67 -8.70 9.98
N ASP A 81 2.44 -9.12 11.22
CA ASP A 81 3.37 -9.02 12.36
C ASP A 81 4.77 -9.53 12.00
N LEU A 82 4.85 -10.75 11.46
CA LEU A 82 6.09 -11.40 11.11
C LEU A 82 6.69 -10.80 9.85
N ALA A 83 5.86 -10.34 8.90
CA ALA A 83 6.33 -9.60 7.74
C ALA A 83 7.07 -8.33 8.20
N VAL A 84 6.48 -7.54 9.11
CA VAL A 84 7.09 -6.34 9.69
C VAL A 84 8.39 -6.66 10.41
N ALA A 85 8.38 -7.65 11.30
CA ALA A 85 9.58 -8.05 12.03
C ALA A 85 10.72 -8.48 11.08
N LEU A 86 10.36 -9.17 9.99
CA LEU A 86 11.31 -9.55 8.96
C LEU A 86 11.91 -8.32 8.26
N TYR A 87 11.12 -7.31 7.95
CA TYR A 87 11.64 -6.04 7.41
C TYR A 87 12.61 -5.35 8.35
N GLN A 88 12.26 -5.26 9.64
CA GLN A 88 13.10 -4.61 10.65
C GLN A 88 14.44 -5.33 10.84
N ALA A 89 14.46 -6.65 10.66
CA ALA A 89 15.67 -7.47 10.78
C ALA A 89 16.69 -7.28 9.63
N PHE A 90 16.32 -6.58 8.55
CA PHE A 90 17.21 -6.28 7.44
C PHE A 90 17.58 -4.80 7.38
N PRO A 91 18.88 -4.46 7.44
CA PRO A 91 19.32 -3.07 7.27
C PRO A 91 18.82 -2.50 5.94
N PHE A 92 18.46 -1.21 5.94
CA PHE A 92 17.95 -0.52 4.75
C PHE A 92 18.86 -0.69 3.52
N ASP A 93 20.17 -0.72 3.72
CA ASP A 93 21.18 -0.82 2.66
C ASP A 93 21.35 -2.25 2.13
N THR A 94 20.69 -3.24 2.74
CA THR A 94 20.77 -4.65 2.34
C THR A 94 19.86 -4.96 1.16
N PHE A 95 18.75 -4.22 1.01
CA PHE A 95 17.75 -4.48 -0.03
C PHE A 95 17.26 -3.20 -0.68
N HIS A 96 17.49 -3.06 -1.99
CA HIS A 96 17.15 -1.84 -2.75
C HIS A 96 15.71 -1.80 -3.25
N HIS A 97 14.91 -2.85 -3.00
CA HIS A 97 13.56 -2.93 -3.54
C HIS A 97 12.60 -1.92 -2.88
N ARG A 98 12.07 -1.01 -3.71
CA ARG A 98 11.09 0.00 -3.33
C ARG A 98 9.89 -0.57 -2.57
N HIS A 99 9.29 -1.65 -3.09
CA HIS A 99 8.08 -2.26 -2.51
C HIS A 99 8.29 -2.74 -1.07
N VAL A 100 9.45 -3.35 -0.81
CA VAL A 100 9.86 -3.83 0.50
C VAL A 100 9.91 -2.67 1.49
N ARG A 101 10.58 -1.59 1.08
CA ARG A 101 10.76 -0.40 1.92
C ARG A 101 9.47 0.38 2.15
N LEU A 102 8.61 0.51 1.14
CA LEU A 102 7.28 1.12 1.27
C LEU A 102 6.43 0.40 2.32
N PHE A 103 6.43 -0.93 2.29
CA PHE A 103 5.69 -1.70 3.27
C PHE A 103 6.25 -1.52 4.68
N ALA A 104 7.57 -1.57 4.84
CA ALA A 104 8.20 -1.33 6.14
C ALA A 104 7.85 0.06 6.73
N ALA A 105 7.85 1.11 5.90
CA ALA A 105 7.44 2.44 6.33
C ALA A 105 5.96 2.51 6.69
N ARG A 106 5.09 1.78 5.96
CA ARG A 106 3.67 1.66 6.29
C ARG A 106 3.45 0.94 7.60
N ALA A 107 4.21 -0.10 7.88
CA ALA A 107 4.15 -0.83 9.13
C ALA A 107 4.48 0.05 10.34
N TYR A 108 5.56 0.84 10.25
CA TYR A 108 5.88 1.81 11.31
C TYR A 108 4.78 2.85 11.49
N LEU A 109 4.12 3.27 10.40
CA LEU A 109 2.98 4.18 10.45
C LEU A 109 1.79 3.56 11.21
N ASP A 110 1.45 2.31 10.90
CA ASP A 110 0.35 1.58 11.53
C ASP A 110 0.65 1.29 13.00
N GLN A 111 1.91 1.00 13.35
CA GLN A 111 2.39 0.79 14.72
C GLN A 111 2.62 2.08 15.51
N ARG A 112 2.37 3.25 14.90
CA ARG A 112 2.58 4.57 15.52
C ARG A 112 4.03 4.87 15.92
N GLU A 113 4.99 4.25 15.25
CA GLU A 113 6.42 4.47 15.48
C GLU A 113 6.96 5.63 14.63
N ALA A 114 6.85 6.85 15.16
CA ALA A 114 7.16 8.09 14.45
C ALA A 114 8.59 8.19 13.90
N ALA A 115 9.60 8.06 14.77
CA ALA A 115 11.00 8.25 14.40
C ALA A 115 11.50 7.28 13.30
N PRO A 116 11.29 5.96 13.39
CA PRO A 116 11.71 5.06 12.32
C PRO A 116 10.88 5.25 11.04
N CYS A 117 9.58 5.59 11.15
CA CYS A 117 8.75 5.87 9.98
C CYS A 117 9.28 7.07 9.17
N LEU A 118 9.50 8.21 9.83
CA LEU A 118 9.95 9.45 9.16
C LEU A 118 11.33 9.28 8.54
N LYS A 119 12.29 8.71 9.30
CA LYS A 119 13.64 8.43 8.80
C LYS A 119 13.61 7.50 7.58
N LEU A 120 12.72 6.51 7.57
CA LEU A 120 12.58 5.60 6.45
C LEU A 120 11.95 6.29 5.23
N CYS A 121 10.95 7.13 5.43
CA CYS A 121 10.32 7.93 4.38
C CYS A 121 11.31 8.88 3.70
N GLU A 122 12.18 9.56 4.47
CA GLU A 122 13.24 10.42 3.94
C GLU A 122 14.20 9.65 3.03
N ARG A 123 14.69 8.49 3.48
CA ARG A 123 15.60 7.65 2.67
C ARG A 123 14.91 7.10 1.43
N LEU A 124 13.64 6.71 1.54
CA LEU A 124 12.82 6.31 0.41
C LEU A 124 12.67 7.44 -0.60
N ARG A 125 12.41 8.65 -0.13
CA ARG A 125 12.23 9.83 -0.99
C ARG A 125 13.51 10.19 -1.72
N ALA A 126 14.66 10.11 -1.05
CA ALA A 126 15.97 10.31 -1.66
C ALA A 126 16.25 9.28 -2.76
N ALA A 127 15.91 8.01 -2.52
CA ALA A 127 16.11 6.93 -3.49
C ALA A 127 15.11 6.95 -4.66
N PHE A 128 13.86 7.40 -4.42
CA PHE A 128 12.76 7.36 -5.38
C PHE A 128 12.01 8.70 -5.47
N PRO A 129 12.66 9.79 -5.93
CA PRO A 129 12.13 11.15 -5.85
C PRO A 129 10.97 11.45 -6.83
N LYS A 130 10.62 10.53 -7.73
CA LYS A 130 9.49 10.70 -8.66
C LYS A 130 8.36 9.71 -8.41
N ASP A 131 8.52 8.83 -7.41
CA ASP A 131 7.54 7.79 -7.12
C ASP A 131 6.40 8.38 -6.29
N ASP A 132 5.18 8.28 -6.82
CA ASP A 132 3.99 8.85 -6.19
C ASP A 132 3.58 8.05 -4.95
N SER A 133 3.78 6.73 -4.90
CA SER A 133 3.49 5.93 -3.69
C SER A 133 4.43 6.28 -2.54
N VAL A 134 5.69 6.60 -2.84
CA VAL A 134 6.64 7.10 -1.84
C VAL A 134 6.26 8.49 -1.34
N LEU A 135 5.82 9.37 -2.25
CA LEU A 135 5.35 10.70 -1.89
C LEU A 135 4.09 10.64 -1.02
N GLU A 136 3.11 9.82 -1.42
CA GLU A 136 1.87 9.59 -0.67
C GLU A 136 2.19 9.14 0.76
N LEU A 137 3.06 8.14 0.92
CA LEU A 137 3.44 7.64 2.24
C LEU A 137 4.14 8.70 3.09
N GLN A 138 5.04 9.49 2.49
CA GLN A 138 5.74 10.55 3.21
C GLN A 138 4.80 11.67 3.67
N ILE A 139 3.87 12.09 2.83
CA ILE A 139 2.84 13.07 3.21
C ILE A 139 2.00 12.53 4.35
N GLU A 140 1.57 11.27 4.27
CA GLU A 140 0.80 10.63 5.33
C GLU A 140 1.58 10.54 6.66
N ALA A 141 2.87 10.21 6.60
CA ALA A 141 3.73 10.18 7.77
C ALA A 141 3.89 11.58 8.40
N PHE A 142 4.04 12.63 7.59
CA PHE A 142 4.10 14.01 8.11
C PHE A 142 2.76 14.46 8.71
N LEU A 143 1.63 14.15 8.08
CA LEU A 143 0.31 14.45 8.65
C LEU A 143 0.07 13.74 9.98
N THR A 144 0.68 12.57 10.18
CA THR A 144 0.47 11.74 11.37
C THR A 144 1.43 12.07 12.50
N PHE A 145 2.72 12.26 12.20
CA PHE A 145 3.78 12.37 13.22
C PHE A 145 4.65 13.61 13.11
N GLY A 146 4.61 14.32 11.96
CA GLY A 146 5.59 15.34 11.64
C GLY A 146 5.00 16.75 11.53
N PRO A 147 5.81 17.71 11.05
CA PRO A 147 5.36 19.06 10.83
C PRO A 147 4.33 19.10 9.69
N ARG A 148 3.16 19.67 9.96
CA ARG A 148 2.08 19.80 8.96
C ARG A 148 2.52 20.60 7.74
N GLU A 149 3.37 21.60 7.93
CA GLU A 149 3.92 22.40 6.83
C GLU A 149 4.74 21.55 5.86
N SER A 150 5.49 20.56 6.34
CA SER A 150 6.21 19.63 5.46
C SER A 150 5.25 18.77 4.61
N ALA A 151 4.11 18.37 5.18
CA ALA A 151 3.06 17.70 4.39
C ALA A 151 2.46 18.66 3.34
N ARG A 152 2.18 19.91 3.72
CA ARG A 152 1.61 20.94 2.84
C ARG A 152 2.53 21.24 1.65
N GLU A 153 3.82 21.46 1.89
CA GLU A 153 4.83 21.73 0.87
C GLU A 153 4.91 20.61 -0.18
N LEU A 154 4.79 19.35 0.28
CA LEU A 154 4.80 18.19 -0.61
C LEU A 154 3.49 18.00 -1.37
N LEU A 155 2.35 18.35 -0.76
CA LEU A 155 1.03 18.14 -1.35
C LEU A 155 0.63 19.22 -2.36
N LEU A 156 0.86 20.51 -2.05
CA LEU A 156 0.40 21.64 -2.87
C LEU A 156 0.81 21.55 -4.36
N PRO A 157 2.05 21.15 -4.72
CA PRO A 157 2.44 21.00 -6.12
C PRO A 157 1.65 19.93 -6.88
N ARG A 158 1.08 18.94 -6.17
CA ARG A 158 0.27 17.86 -6.76
C ARG A 158 -1.17 18.27 -7.00
N LEU A 159 -1.72 19.12 -6.14
CA LEU A 159 -3.08 19.65 -6.25
C LEU A 159 -3.27 20.55 -7.48
N ARG A 160 -2.19 21.18 -7.97
CA ARG A 160 -2.22 22.00 -9.19
C ARG A 160 -2.35 21.19 -10.49
N LYS A 161 -2.22 19.86 -10.44
CA LYS A 161 -2.38 19.00 -11.62
C LYS A 161 -3.86 18.69 -11.86
N LYS A 162 -4.28 18.66 -13.13
CA LYS A 162 -5.69 18.48 -13.59
C LYS A 162 -6.39 17.21 -13.06
N TYR A 163 -5.63 16.22 -12.60
CA TYR A 163 -6.17 14.98 -12.04
C TYR A 163 -5.59 14.75 -10.64
N GLU A 164 -6.41 15.03 -9.63
CA GLU A 164 -6.15 14.64 -8.25
C GLU A 164 -6.65 13.21 -8.00
N GLY A 165 -5.74 12.31 -7.64
CA GLY A 165 -6.10 10.96 -7.21
C GLY A 165 -6.82 10.98 -5.85
N THR A 166 -7.60 9.93 -5.55
CA THR A 166 -8.39 9.87 -4.30
C THR A 166 -7.53 9.87 -3.04
N VAL A 167 -6.29 9.38 -3.12
CA VAL A 167 -5.32 9.43 -2.01
C VAL A 167 -4.90 10.86 -1.69
N PHE A 168 -4.46 11.65 -2.67
CA PHE A 168 -4.07 13.05 -2.46
C PHE A 168 -5.26 13.91 -2.03
N ALA A 169 -6.46 13.65 -2.54
CA ALA A 169 -7.68 14.31 -2.08
C ALA A 169 -7.99 14.03 -0.61
N ARG A 170 -7.79 12.78 -0.16
CA ARG A 170 -7.93 12.43 1.26
C ARG A 170 -6.89 13.15 2.12
N GLN A 171 -5.63 13.19 1.68
CA GLN A 171 -4.56 13.89 2.39
C GLN A 171 -4.83 15.40 2.47
N ARG A 172 -5.40 15.99 1.42
CA ARG A 172 -5.85 17.38 1.41
C ARG A 172 -6.97 17.61 2.42
N ALA A 173 -7.96 16.73 2.49
CA ALA A 173 -9.00 16.82 3.50
C ALA A 173 -8.42 16.77 4.93
N CYS A 174 -7.44 15.90 5.18
CA CYS A 174 -6.74 15.87 6.48
C CYS A 174 -6.02 17.19 6.79
N LEU A 175 -5.44 17.88 5.79
CA LEU A 175 -4.85 19.21 5.99
C LEU A 175 -5.92 20.25 6.34
N HIS A 176 -7.03 20.31 5.61
CA HIS A 176 -8.13 21.23 5.91
C HIS A 176 -8.67 21.02 7.33
N ALA A 177 -8.91 19.76 7.72
CA ALA A 177 -9.33 19.43 9.07
C ALA A 177 -8.31 19.88 10.13
N ALA A 178 -7.02 19.68 9.86
CA ALA A 178 -5.95 20.12 10.74
C ALA A 178 -5.86 21.65 10.87
N ASP A 179 -6.27 22.39 9.84
CA ASP A 179 -6.34 23.86 9.80
C ASP A 179 -7.64 24.41 10.43
N GLY A 180 -8.53 23.53 10.92
CA GLY A 180 -9.83 23.91 11.49
C GLY A 180 -10.94 24.09 10.46
N GLU A 181 -10.67 23.84 9.18
CA GLU A 181 -11.61 23.92 8.07
C GLU A 181 -12.35 22.58 7.88
N LEU A 182 -13.04 22.12 8.93
CA LEU A 182 -13.66 20.79 8.97
C LEU A 182 -14.75 20.60 7.91
N GLU A 183 -15.53 21.64 7.60
CA GLU A 183 -16.60 21.59 6.59
C GLU A 183 -16.03 21.32 5.19
N GLU A 184 -14.93 21.99 4.83
CA GLU A 184 -14.25 21.78 3.54
C GLU A 184 -13.63 20.38 3.49
N ALA A 185 -13.04 19.91 4.59
CA ALA A 185 -12.54 18.55 4.71
C ALA A 185 -13.64 17.50 4.45
N VAL A 186 -14.82 17.68 5.03
CA VAL A 186 -16.01 16.82 4.83
C VAL A 186 -16.48 16.84 3.38
N ILE A 187 -16.56 18.02 2.74
CA ILE A 187 -16.94 18.15 1.33
C ILE A 187 -15.99 17.35 0.43
N ILE A 188 -14.68 17.45 0.67
CA ILE A 188 -13.68 16.71 -0.08
C ILE A 188 -13.82 15.20 0.16
N LEU A 189 -13.95 14.76 1.42
CA LEU A 189 -14.08 13.34 1.75
C LEU A 189 -15.34 12.70 1.18
N ARG A 190 -16.48 13.41 1.17
CA ARG A 190 -17.71 12.90 0.53
C ARG A 190 -17.51 12.62 -0.96
N LYS A 191 -16.79 13.50 -1.68
CA LYS A 191 -16.42 13.29 -3.08
C LYS A 191 -15.49 12.09 -3.24
N VAL A 192 -14.52 11.92 -2.33
CA VAL A 192 -13.60 10.77 -2.32
C VAL A 192 -14.35 9.46 -2.09
N VAL A 193 -15.20 9.38 -1.05
CA VAL A 193 -16.00 8.19 -0.73
C VAL A 193 -16.91 7.82 -1.89
N SER A 194 -17.56 8.80 -2.53
CA SER A 194 -18.40 8.56 -3.71
C SER A 194 -17.59 7.93 -4.86
N LYS A 195 -16.43 8.51 -5.21
CA LYS A 195 -15.54 7.97 -6.26
C LYS A 195 -15.01 6.58 -5.92
N ASP A 196 -14.49 6.38 -4.72
CA ASP A 196 -13.94 5.10 -4.27
C ASP A 196 -15.03 4.01 -4.24
N ASN A 197 -16.27 4.36 -3.88
CA ASN A 197 -17.41 3.44 -3.88
C ASN A 197 -17.81 3.02 -5.31
N THR A 198 -17.84 3.96 -6.26
CA THR A 198 -18.05 3.64 -7.68
C THR A 198 -16.94 2.74 -8.22
N LEU A 199 -15.68 3.03 -7.90
CA LEU A 199 -14.53 2.20 -8.27
C LEU A 199 -14.64 0.80 -7.67
N PHE A 200 -15.03 0.68 -6.40
CA PHE A 200 -15.21 -0.60 -5.72
C PHE A 200 -16.28 -1.47 -6.37
N GLN A 201 -17.43 -0.87 -6.72
CA GLN A 201 -18.54 -1.57 -7.39
C GLN A 201 -18.15 -2.08 -8.77
N ASN A 202 -17.36 -1.29 -9.52
CA ASN A 202 -16.95 -1.61 -10.88
C ASN A 202 -15.67 -2.48 -10.97
N THR A 203 -15.05 -2.80 -9.83
CA THR A 203 -13.82 -3.61 -9.81
C THR A 203 -14.14 -5.09 -9.62
N PHE A 204 -13.77 -5.90 -10.61
CA PHE A 204 -14.01 -7.35 -10.61
C PHE A 204 -12.82 -8.17 -10.08
N ALA A 205 -11.59 -7.65 -10.20
CA ALA A 205 -10.39 -8.34 -9.74
C ALA A 205 -10.28 -8.29 -8.20
N GLN A 206 -10.33 -9.46 -7.55
CA GLN A 206 -10.33 -9.60 -6.09
C GLN A 206 -9.20 -8.84 -5.37
N PRO A 207 -7.92 -8.87 -5.81
CA PRO A 207 -6.85 -8.14 -5.14
C PRO A 207 -7.04 -6.62 -5.18
N ASN A 208 -7.48 -6.09 -6.32
CA ASN A 208 -7.76 -4.65 -6.47
C ASN A 208 -8.99 -4.26 -5.65
N LYS A 209 -10.00 -5.13 -5.61
CA LYS A 209 -11.22 -4.91 -4.83
C LYS A 209 -10.94 -4.82 -3.33
N ARG A 210 -10.06 -5.67 -2.79
CA ARG A 210 -9.60 -5.60 -1.39
C ARG A 210 -8.85 -4.30 -1.09
N PHE A 211 -7.93 -3.90 -1.98
CA PHE A 211 -7.21 -2.64 -1.82
C PHE A 211 -8.17 -1.45 -1.80
N ILE A 212 -9.10 -1.37 -2.75
CA ILE A 212 -10.09 -0.28 -2.81
C ILE A 212 -11.01 -0.33 -1.58
N ALA A 213 -11.40 -1.51 -1.10
CA ALA A 213 -12.19 -1.64 0.13
C ALA A 213 -11.49 -1.01 1.34
N ALA A 214 -10.21 -1.32 1.56
CA ALA A 214 -9.43 -0.74 2.65
C ALA A 214 -9.30 0.79 2.53
N GLN A 215 -9.12 1.30 1.30
CA GLN A 215 -9.08 2.74 1.05
C GLN A 215 -10.43 3.42 1.33
N LEU A 216 -11.53 2.79 0.91
CA LEU A 216 -12.89 3.28 1.12
C LEU A 216 -13.24 3.30 2.62
N GLU A 217 -12.89 2.25 3.36
CA GLU A 217 -13.09 2.17 4.80
C GLU A 217 -12.34 3.29 5.52
N LYS A 218 -11.08 3.54 5.16
CA LYS A 218 -10.30 4.66 5.69
C LYS A 218 -10.96 6.02 5.41
N SER A 219 -11.43 6.24 4.18
CA SER A 219 -12.14 7.48 3.82
C SER A 219 -13.43 7.66 4.64
N ARG A 220 -14.18 6.57 4.89
CA ARG A 220 -15.42 6.60 5.68
C ARG A 220 -15.15 6.87 7.15
N ALA A 221 -14.11 6.25 7.72
CA ALA A 221 -13.73 6.46 9.11
C ALA A 221 -13.36 7.93 9.37
N LEU A 222 -12.56 8.54 8.49
CA LEU A 222 -12.22 9.96 8.59
C LEU A 222 -13.45 10.86 8.41
N LEU A 223 -14.33 10.55 7.46
CA LEU A 223 -15.55 11.31 7.23
C LEU A 223 -16.44 11.31 8.48
N ALA A 224 -16.67 10.13 9.07
CA ALA A 224 -17.47 9.99 10.27
C ALA A 224 -16.84 10.72 11.47
N GLN A 225 -15.51 10.67 11.59
CA GLN A 225 -14.78 11.42 12.61
C GLN A 225 -15.01 12.93 12.49
N PHE A 226 -14.81 13.50 11.29
CA PHE A 226 -14.94 14.95 11.10
C PHE A 226 -16.40 15.43 11.23
N GLU A 227 -17.37 14.63 10.78
CA GLU A 227 -18.80 14.94 10.99
C GLU A 227 -19.16 14.94 12.48
N ALA A 228 -18.59 14.03 13.28
CA ALA A 228 -18.78 14.03 14.73
C ALA A 228 -18.13 15.23 15.42
N GLU A 229 -16.92 15.64 15.00
CA GLU A 229 -16.25 16.83 15.52
C GLU A 229 -17.04 18.12 15.25
N ILE A 230 -17.63 18.26 14.05
CA ILE A 230 -18.52 19.39 13.71
C ILE A 230 -19.76 19.39 14.62
N ALA A 231 -20.40 18.23 14.81
CA ALA A 231 -21.58 18.12 15.66
C ALA A 231 -21.29 18.51 17.12
N GLN A 232 -20.17 18.03 17.66
CA GLN A 232 -19.73 18.39 19.02
C GLN A 232 -19.43 19.87 19.17
N ALA A 233 -18.79 20.50 18.17
CA ALA A 233 -18.53 21.93 18.17
C ALA A 233 -19.83 22.76 18.13
N ALA A 234 -20.83 22.30 17.39
CA ALA A 234 -22.14 22.95 17.34
C ALA A 234 -22.89 22.86 18.67
N GLU A 235 -22.85 21.71 19.34
CA GLU A 235 -23.44 21.50 20.67
C GLU A 235 -22.73 22.33 21.75
N ALA A 236 -21.40 22.48 21.67
CA ALA A 236 -20.65 23.30 22.61
C ALA A 236 -20.91 24.82 22.45
N ALA A 237 -21.43 25.24 21.30
CA ALA A 237 -21.76 26.63 20.99
C ALA A 237 -23.22 27.01 21.29
N SER A 238 -24.07 26.03 21.64
CA SER A 238 -25.48 26.21 22.02
C SER A 238 -25.68 26.29 23.54
#